data_AF-A0A8J7BN89-F1
#
_entry.id   AF-A0A8J7BN89-F1
#
_cell.length_a   1.000
_cell.length_b   1.000
_cell.length_c   1.000
_cell.angle_alpha   90.00
_cell.angle_beta   90.00
_cell.angle_gamma   90.00
#
_symmetry.space_group_name_H-M   'P 1'
#
loop_
_entity.id
_entity.type
_entity.pdbx_description
1 polymer ?
#
loop_
_entity_poly.entity_id
_entity_poly.type
_entity_poly.pdbx_seq_one_letter_code
_entity_poly.pdbx_strand_id
1 'polypeptide(L)'
;MKRFLVPAAVITFLAANAVILSDSCIFLTMACKRMEADGKAVTETANRVQQVHYFERGKFIESMDALDIGVKSQMNWYAHSMQVTPTSAFFYAVPTGKMASVRRGYVGAVFLNKASKDDIDNVPLEIVCEAVGRKAILKIKPLLQNGSPTCPEGSVQTKRPR
;
A
#
# COMPACT_ATOMS: atom_id res chain seq x y z
N MET A 1 39.41 -15.63 71.18
CA MET A 1 39.98 -14.41 70.56
C MET A 1 38.91 -13.77 69.70
N LYS A 2 38.58 -12.50 69.99
CA LYS A 2 37.69 -11.62 69.20
C LYS A 2 38.50 -10.97 68.06
N ARG A 3 37.86 -10.68 66.92
CA ARG A 3 37.79 -9.33 66.32
C ARG A 3 36.84 -9.31 65.11
N PHE A 4 35.78 -8.54 65.26
CA PHE A 4 34.97 -7.91 64.22
C PHE A 4 35.81 -6.93 63.40
N LEU A 5 35.52 -6.76 62.10
CA LEU A 5 35.40 -5.45 61.45
C LEU A 5 34.75 -5.58 60.05
N VAL A 6 33.57 -4.97 59.90
CA VAL A 6 32.92 -4.48 58.67
C VAL A 6 33.21 -2.95 58.70
N PRO A 7 33.53 -2.20 57.61
CA PRO A 7 32.65 -2.04 56.44
C PRO A 7 33.29 -1.65 55.08
N ALA A 8 32.55 -1.88 54.00
CA ALA A 8 32.48 -0.96 52.85
C ALA A 8 31.20 -1.25 52.06
N ALA A 9 30.06 -0.76 52.57
CA ALA A 9 28.96 -0.39 51.70
C ALA A 9 29.38 0.90 50.98
N VAL A 10 29.23 0.97 49.65
CA VAL A 10 28.94 2.19 48.85
C VAL A 10 28.99 1.85 47.34
N ILE A 11 27.79 1.88 46.71
CA ILE A 11 27.49 2.53 45.40
C ILE A 11 28.04 1.77 44.15
N THR A 12 27.28 1.32 43.12
CA THR A 12 26.07 1.85 42.45
C THR A 12 25.47 0.80 41.48
N PHE A 13 24.14 0.62 41.55
CA PHE A 13 23.13 0.75 40.48
C PHE A 13 23.39 0.30 39.02
N LEU A 14 22.41 -0.47 38.52
CA LEU A 14 21.86 -0.48 37.15
C LEU A 14 22.73 -1.05 36.02
N ALA A 15 22.70 -2.37 35.85
CA ALA A 15 22.61 -2.93 34.50
C ALA A 15 21.11 -3.04 34.13
N ALA A 16 20.48 -1.89 33.92
CA ALA A 16 19.18 -1.82 33.28
C ALA A 16 19.31 -2.37 31.85
N ASN A 17 18.50 -3.38 31.55
CA ASN A 17 18.04 -3.81 30.24
C ASN A 17 18.53 -2.96 29.05
N ALA A 18 19.66 -3.33 28.45
CA ALA A 18 19.99 -2.89 27.10
C ALA A 18 19.58 -3.98 26.11
N VAL A 19 18.27 -4.29 26.06
CA VAL A 19 17.68 -4.85 24.85
C VAL A 19 17.61 -3.69 23.86
N ILE A 20 18.73 -3.40 23.19
CA ILE A 20 18.73 -2.49 22.06
C ILE A 20 18.11 -3.28 20.91
N LEU A 21 16.79 -3.16 20.83
CA LEU A 21 15.95 -3.63 19.74
C LEU A 21 16.58 -3.17 18.42
N SER A 22 16.91 -4.15 17.58
CA SER A 22 17.31 -3.97 16.19
C SER A 22 16.10 -3.57 15.34
N ASP A 23 15.48 -2.44 15.66
CA ASP A 23 14.50 -1.79 14.80
C ASP A 23 15.09 -0.45 14.36
N SER A 24 16.01 -0.55 13.40
CA SER A 24 16.58 0.59 12.69
C SER A 24 15.49 1.27 11.85
N CYS A 25 14.65 2.04 12.52
CA CYS A 25 13.80 3.05 11.94
C CYS A 25 13.36 4.02 13.02
N ILE A 26 14.13 5.09 13.23
CA ILE A 26 13.59 6.34 13.81
C ILE A 26 13.74 7.45 12.76
N PHE A 27 14.93 7.67 12.21
CA PHE A 27 15.12 8.54 11.02
C PHE A 27 14.70 7.88 9.70
N LEU A 28 14.84 6.56 9.59
CA LEU A 28 14.32 5.80 8.45
C LEU A 28 12.78 5.73 8.45
N THR A 29 12.07 6.03 9.56
CA THR A 29 10.58 5.95 9.57
C THR A 29 9.94 6.92 8.60
N MET A 30 10.45 8.15 8.52
CA MET A 30 9.91 9.16 7.61
C MET A 30 10.21 8.80 6.16
N ALA A 31 11.43 8.34 5.87
CA ALA A 31 11.81 7.88 4.53
C ALA A 31 10.98 6.66 4.09
N CYS A 32 10.74 5.69 4.98
CA CYS A 32 9.94 4.51 4.68
C CYS A 32 8.47 4.86 4.48
N LYS A 33 7.91 5.71 5.36
CA LYS A 33 6.55 6.24 5.18
C LYS A 33 6.40 7.00 3.87
N ARG A 34 7.40 7.79 3.48
CA ARG A 34 7.41 8.49 2.20
C ARG A 34 7.39 7.52 1.02
N MET A 35 8.24 6.49 1.05
CA MET A 35 8.26 5.49 -0.02
C MET A 35 6.96 4.69 -0.10
N GLU A 36 6.39 4.29 1.05
CA GLU A 36 5.05 3.66 1.07
C GLU A 36 3.97 4.63 0.55
N ALA A 37 4.06 5.92 0.88
CA ALA A 37 3.17 6.94 0.34
C ALA A 37 3.32 7.11 -1.18
N ASP A 38 4.53 6.95 -1.76
CA ASP A 38 4.74 6.99 -3.21
C ASP A 38 3.94 5.87 -3.90
N GLY A 39 4.03 4.63 -3.39
CA GLY A 39 3.29 3.49 -3.93
C GLY A 39 1.77 3.69 -3.88
N LYS A 40 1.27 4.26 -2.78
CA LYS A 40 -0.13 4.63 -2.62
C LYS A 40 -0.55 5.74 -3.60
N ALA A 41 0.19 6.84 -3.66
CA ALA A 41 -0.13 8.01 -4.48
C ALA A 41 -0.16 7.67 -5.97
N VAL A 42 0.78 6.85 -6.43
CA VAL A 42 0.81 6.35 -7.81
C VAL A 42 -0.42 5.49 -8.11
N THR A 43 -0.81 4.62 -7.18
CA THR A 43 -1.99 3.76 -7.33
C THR A 43 -3.29 4.58 -7.38
N GLU A 44 -3.42 5.59 -6.52
CA GLU A 44 -4.56 6.51 -6.53
C GLU A 44 -4.61 7.34 -7.83
N THR A 45 -3.45 7.82 -8.29
CA THR A 45 -3.36 8.57 -9.55
C THR A 45 -3.76 7.70 -10.74
N ALA A 46 -3.29 6.45 -10.79
CA ALA A 46 -3.66 5.50 -11.84
C ALA A 46 -5.18 5.23 -11.87
N ASN A 47 -5.82 5.06 -10.70
CA ASN A 47 -7.27 4.91 -10.65
C ASN A 47 -8.00 6.15 -11.18
N ARG A 48 -7.59 7.36 -10.76
CA ARG A 48 -8.19 8.61 -11.24
C ARG A 48 -8.07 8.75 -12.76
N VAL A 49 -6.91 8.43 -13.32
CA VAL A 49 -6.68 8.45 -14.77
C VAL A 49 -7.57 7.44 -15.48
N GLN A 50 -7.72 6.22 -14.94
CA GLN A 50 -8.62 5.22 -15.48
C GLN A 50 -10.09 5.67 -15.47
N GLN A 51 -10.54 6.31 -14.39
CA GLN A 51 -11.89 6.87 -14.31
C GLN A 51 -12.11 7.95 -15.38
N VAL A 52 -11.20 8.93 -15.48
CA VAL A 52 -11.29 10.01 -16.46
C VAL A 52 -11.27 9.46 -17.88
N HIS A 53 -10.36 8.54 -18.18
CA HIS A 53 -10.26 7.95 -19.51
C HIS A 53 -11.52 7.15 -19.88
N TYR A 54 -12.11 6.44 -18.92
CA TYR A 54 -13.37 5.75 -19.14
C TYR A 54 -14.51 6.73 -19.43
N PHE A 55 -14.60 7.84 -18.70
CA PHE A 55 -15.60 8.88 -18.98
C PHE A 55 -15.41 9.53 -20.36
N GLU A 56 -14.16 9.77 -20.77
CA GLU A 56 -13.86 10.42 -22.05
C GLU A 56 -14.00 9.48 -23.26
N ARG A 57 -13.67 8.19 -23.09
CA ARG A 57 -13.51 7.24 -24.22
C ARG A 57 -14.36 5.98 -24.13
N GLY A 58 -15.11 5.79 -23.05
CA GLY A 58 -15.96 4.62 -22.83
C GLY A 58 -15.21 3.29 -22.61
N LYS A 59 -13.90 3.33 -22.35
CA LYS A 59 -13.07 2.15 -22.12
C LYS A 59 -11.92 2.44 -21.17
N PHE A 60 -11.38 1.39 -20.54
CA PHE A 60 -10.19 1.49 -19.70
C PHE A 60 -8.91 1.48 -20.52
N ILE A 61 -7.85 2.06 -19.97
CA ILE A 61 -6.50 2.05 -20.55
C ILE A 61 -5.87 0.69 -20.30
N GLU A 62 -5.40 0.02 -21.35
CA GLU A 62 -4.91 -1.38 -21.28
C GLU A 62 -3.40 -1.52 -21.04
N SER A 63 -2.61 -0.44 -21.21
CA SER A 63 -1.16 -0.48 -21.03
C SER A 63 -0.65 0.58 -20.04
N MET A 64 0.46 0.27 -19.36
CA MET A 64 1.12 1.19 -18.43
C MET A 64 1.61 2.46 -19.14
N ASP A 65 2.13 2.34 -20.37
CA ASP A 65 2.66 3.47 -21.12
C ASP A 65 1.54 4.45 -21.53
N ALA A 66 0.33 3.94 -21.79
CA ALA A 66 -0.82 4.76 -22.15
C ALA A 66 -1.47 5.46 -20.94
N LEU A 67 -1.09 5.14 -19.70
CA LEU A 67 -1.52 5.92 -18.53
C LEU A 67 -0.92 7.32 -18.53
N ASP A 68 0.26 7.51 -19.14
CA ASP A 68 0.97 8.80 -19.25
C ASP A 68 1.16 9.55 -17.91
N ILE A 69 1.27 8.82 -16.80
CA ILE A 69 1.49 9.39 -15.45
C ILE A 69 2.99 9.47 -15.08
N GLY A 70 3.89 9.28 -16.04
CA GLY A 70 5.34 9.28 -15.81
C GLY A 70 5.87 8.11 -14.97
N VAL A 71 5.07 7.05 -14.77
CA VAL A 71 5.44 5.89 -13.96
C VAL A 71 5.86 4.72 -14.84
N LYS A 72 7.06 4.20 -14.58
CA LYS A 72 7.57 2.98 -15.24
C LYS A 72 7.07 1.73 -14.52
N SER A 73 7.01 0.61 -15.26
CA SER A 73 6.71 -0.73 -14.72
C SER A 73 7.63 -1.14 -13.56
N GLN A 74 8.84 -0.58 -13.49
CA GLN A 74 9.72 -0.75 -12.34
C GLN A 74 10.31 0.58 -11.90
N MET A 75 10.06 0.93 -10.64
CA MET A 75 10.70 2.05 -9.94
C MET A 75 11.61 1.50 -8.83
N ASN A 76 12.27 2.40 -8.08
CA ASN A 76 13.23 2.02 -7.05
C ASN A 76 12.61 1.09 -5.99
N TRP A 77 11.39 1.38 -5.53
CA TRP A 77 10.77 0.69 -4.38
C TRP A 77 9.53 -0.14 -4.75
N TYR A 78 8.95 0.10 -5.92
CA TYR A 78 7.75 -0.59 -6.39
C TYR A 78 7.90 -1.07 -7.83
N ALA A 79 7.42 -2.27 -8.09
CA ALA A 79 7.10 -2.78 -9.41
C ALA A 79 5.60 -2.57 -9.65
N HIS A 80 5.28 -1.98 -10.79
CA HIS A 80 3.92 -1.68 -11.20
C HIS A 80 3.46 -2.62 -12.29
N SER A 81 2.23 -3.06 -12.18
CA SER A 81 1.55 -3.83 -13.24
C SER A 81 0.08 -3.48 -13.28
N MET A 82 -0.55 -3.79 -14.41
CA MET A 82 -1.96 -3.50 -14.62
C MET A 82 -2.65 -4.72 -15.22
N GLN A 83 -3.91 -4.91 -14.86
CA GLN A 83 -4.80 -5.89 -15.47
C GLN A 83 -6.11 -5.20 -15.78
N VAL A 84 -6.62 -5.41 -16.98
CA VAL A 84 -7.82 -4.72 -17.45
C VAL A 84 -8.79 -5.73 -18.01
N THR A 85 -10.06 -5.47 -17.75
CA THR A 85 -11.21 -6.22 -18.24
C THR A 85 -12.23 -5.21 -18.78
N PRO A 86 -13.26 -5.64 -19.52
CA PRO A 86 -14.28 -4.73 -20.03
C PRO A 86 -15.03 -3.94 -18.94
N THR A 87 -15.06 -4.44 -17.71
CA THR A 87 -15.83 -3.85 -16.60
C THR A 87 -14.98 -3.39 -15.41
N SER A 88 -13.67 -3.60 -15.46
CA SER A 88 -12.77 -3.17 -14.39
C SER A 88 -11.32 -3.05 -14.83
N ALA A 89 -10.60 -2.14 -14.20
CA ALA A 89 -9.16 -1.99 -14.30
C ALA A 89 -8.52 -2.16 -12.92
N PHE A 90 -7.41 -2.88 -12.85
CA PHE A 90 -6.65 -3.15 -11.63
C PHE A 90 -5.23 -2.66 -11.80
N PHE A 91 -4.72 -1.91 -10.85
CA PHE A 91 -3.36 -1.41 -10.82
C PHE A 91 -2.64 -1.91 -9.58
N TYR A 92 -1.49 -2.54 -9.74
CA TYR A 92 -0.72 -3.12 -8.66
C TYR A 92 0.56 -2.33 -8.44
N ALA A 93 0.84 -1.95 -7.20
CA ALA A 93 2.13 -1.46 -6.74
C ALA A 93 2.72 -2.48 -5.74
N VAL A 94 3.64 -3.30 -6.23
CA VAL A 94 4.26 -4.39 -5.46
C VAL A 94 5.64 -3.95 -4.97
N PRO A 95 5.95 -4.00 -3.66
CA PRO A 95 7.28 -3.64 -3.17
C PRO A 95 8.38 -4.45 -3.87
N THR A 96 9.49 -3.81 -4.22
CA THR A 96 10.67 -4.46 -4.84
C THR A 96 11.57 -5.15 -3.82
N GLY A 97 11.31 -4.96 -2.53
CA GLY A 97 12.11 -5.54 -1.45
C GLY A 97 13.59 -5.14 -1.46
N LYS A 98 13.96 -4.15 -2.28
CA LYS A 98 15.28 -3.50 -2.22
C LYS A 98 15.51 -2.82 -0.88
N MET A 99 14.43 -2.43 -0.19
CA MET A 99 14.46 -1.91 1.16
C MET A 99 13.51 -2.73 2.05
N ALA A 100 14.06 -3.37 3.07
CA ALA A 100 13.32 -4.29 3.95
C ALA A 100 12.17 -3.62 4.71
N SER A 101 12.26 -2.30 4.90
CA SER A 101 11.28 -1.50 5.62
C SER A 101 10.08 -1.06 4.78
N VAL A 102 10.14 -1.14 3.44
CA VAL A 102 8.94 -0.97 2.58
C VAL A 102 8.25 -2.31 2.45
N ARG A 103 7.17 -2.48 3.22
CA ARG A 103 6.50 -3.79 3.37
C ARG A 103 5.08 -3.78 2.83
N ARG A 104 4.46 -2.60 2.70
CA ARG A 104 3.09 -2.45 2.18
C ARG A 104 3.07 -2.41 0.66
N GLY A 105 2.27 -3.30 0.06
CA GLY A 105 1.85 -3.18 -1.33
C GLY A 105 0.47 -2.56 -1.43
N TYR A 106 0.17 -2.00 -2.60
CA TYR A 106 -1.10 -1.36 -2.90
C TYR A 106 -1.70 -1.98 -4.16
N VAL A 107 -3.02 -2.13 -4.17
CA VAL A 107 -3.79 -2.48 -5.36
C VAL A 107 -4.97 -1.52 -5.49
N GLY A 108 -4.98 -0.80 -6.59
CA GLY A 108 -6.08 0.05 -7.02
C GLY A 108 -7.00 -0.75 -7.92
N ALA A 109 -8.30 -0.52 -7.81
CA ALA A 109 -9.26 -1.02 -8.78
C ALA A 109 -10.29 0.05 -9.11
N VAL A 110 -10.70 0.08 -10.37
CA VAL A 110 -11.83 0.85 -10.87
C VAL A 110 -12.84 -0.13 -11.47
N PHE A 111 -14.09 -0.02 -11.08
CA PHE A 111 -15.20 -0.89 -11.50
C PHE A 111 -16.30 -0.08 -12.15
N LEU A 112 -16.95 -0.64 -13.16
CA LEU A 112 -18.22 -0.11 -13.65
C LEU A 112 -19.35 -0.56 -12.75
N ASN A 113 -20.05 0.40 -12.17
CA ASN A 113 -21.25 0.10 -11.40
C ASN A 113 -22.46 0.01 -12.34
N LYS A 114 -22.91 -1.22 -12.63
CA LYS A 114 -24.15 -1.47 -13.35
C LYS A 114 -25.34 -1.46 -12.37
N ALA A 115 -25.57 -0.33 -11.70
CA ALA A 115 -26.62 -0.21 -10.69
C ALA A 115 -28.03 -0.08 -11.27
N SER A 116 -28.19 0.18 -12.57
CA SER A 116 -29.49 0.28 -13.24
C SER A 116 -29.49 -0.49 -14.56
N LYS A 117 -30.62 -1.12 -14.89
CA LYS A 117 -30.89 -1.75 -16.20
C LYS A 117 -31.02 -0.73 -17.33
N ASP A 118 -31.06 0.55 -17.00
CA ASP A 118 -30.99 1.66 -17.94
C ASP A 118 -29.52 2.08 -18.05
N ASP A 119 -28.95 1.88 -19.24
CA ASP A 119 -27.54 2.05 -19.64
C ASP A 119 -26.94 3.46 -19.43
N ILE A 120 -27.65 4.36 -18.75
CA ILE A 120 -27.40 5.81 -18.85
C ILE A 120 -26.28 6.30 -17.94
N ASP A 121 -25.89 5.60 -16.86
CA ASP A 121 -24.78 6.07 -16.02
C ASP A 121 -23.91 4.91 -15.49
N ASN A 122 -23.02 4.37 -16.33
CA ASN A 122 -21.91 3.52 -15.89
C ASN A 122 -20.88 4.35 -15.11
N VAL A 123 -21.21 4.73 -13.87
CA VAL A 123 -20.30 5.50 -13.01
C VAL A 123 -19.14 4.59 -12.57
N PRO A 124 -17.89 4.91 -12.92
CA PRO A 124 -16.73 4.14 -12.50
C PRO A 124 -16.45 4.41 -11.02
N LEU A 125 -16.50 3.37 -10.18
CA LEU A 125 -16.18 3.42 -8.76
C LEU A 125 -14.78 2.90 -8.51
N GLU A 126 -14.01 3.58 -7.68
CA GLU A 126 -12.63 3.21 -7.38
C GLU A 126 -12.42 2.79 -5.92
N ILE A 127 -11.40 1.95 -5.71
CA ILE A 127 -10.91 1.55 -4.40
C ILE A 127 -9.40 1.38 -4.44
N VAL A 128 -8.75 1.59 -3.30
CA VAL A 128 -7.36 1.22 -3.07
C VAL A 128 -7.30 0.35 -1.82
N CYS A 129 -6.71 -0.82 -1.97
CA CYS A 129 -6.46 -1.78 -0.90
C CYS A 129 -4.96 -1.86 -0.62
N GLU A 130 -4.58 -1.94 0.65
CA GLU A 130 -3.22 -2.19 1.07
C GLU A 130 -3.10 -3.57 1.74
N ALA A 131 -1.96 -4.22 1.52
CA ALA A 131 -1.62 -5.49 2.18
C ALA A 131 -0.13 -5.52 2.53
N VAL A 132 0.21 -6.21 3.62
CA VAL A 132 1.61 -6.39 4.04
C VAL A 132 2.19 -7.60 3.33
N GLY A 133 3.27 -7.39 2.58
CA GLY A 133 4.04 -8.44 1.93
C GLY A 133 3.78 -8.59 0.43
N ARG A 134 4.87 -8.89 -0.28
CA ARG A 134 4.94 -8.92 -1.75
C ARG A 134 4.06 -10.00 -2.36
N LYS A 135 4.06 -11.20 -1.77
CA LYS A 135 3.22 -12.32 -2.20
C LYS A 135 1.74 -12.11 -1.84
N ALA A 136 1.46 -11.35 -0.78
CA ALA A 136 0.10 -11.07 -0.37
C ALA A 136 -0.57 -10.15 -1.39
N ILE A 137 0.05 -9.00 -1.72
CA ILE A 137 -0.58 -8.01 -2.61
C ILE A 137 -0.88 -8.56 -4.02
N LEU A 138 -0.03 -9.45 -4.56
CA LEU A 138 -0.26 -10.09 -5.86
C LEU A 138 -1.49 -11.01 -5.90
N LYS A 139 -1.95 -11.48 -4.73
CA LYS A 139 -3.15 -12.31 -4.60
C LYS A 139 -4.41 -11.47 -4.32
N ILE A 140 -4.25 -10.20 -3.95
CA ILE A 140 -5.38 -9.32 -3.68
C ILE A 140 -6.00 -8.91 -5.01
N LYS A 141 -7.29 -9.20 -5.14
CA LYS A 141 -8.13 -8.69 -6.22
C LYS A 141 -9.35 -8.04 -5.58
N PRO A 142 -9.43 -6.70 -5.55
CA PRO A 142 -10.63 -6.01 -5.10
C PRO A 142 -11.87 -6.54 -5.83
N LEU A 143 -13.02 -6.48 -5.16
CA LEU A 143 -14.28 -7.01 -5.67
C LEU A 143 -15.32 -5.90 -5.73
N LEU A 144 -16.29 -6.03 -6.63
CA LEU A 144 -17.49 -5.20 -6.62
C LEU A 144 -18.61 -6.02 -5.97
N GLN A 145 -18.98 -5.69 -4.74
CA GLN A 145 -20.03 -6.38 -3.98
C GLN A 145 -21.21 -5.44 -3.78
N ASN A 146 -22.40 -5.83 -4.26
CA ASN A 146 -23.63 -5.04 -4.14
C ASN A 146 -23.47 -3.59 -4.67
N GLY A 147 -22.74 -3.43 -5.78
CA GLY A 147 -22.47 -2.11 -6.37
C GLY A 147 -21.44 -1.26 -5.62
N SER A 148 -20.75 -1.81 -4.61
CA SER A 148 -19.71 -1.12 -3.86
C SER A 148 -18.37 -1.86 -3.96
N PRO A 149 -17.26 -1.18 -4.30
CA PRO A 149 -15.94 -1.79 -4.28
C PRO A 149 -15.51 -2.19 -2.87
N THR A 150 -14.96 -3.39 -2.70
CA THR A 150 -14.50 -3.93 -1.41
C THR A 150 -13.11 -4.58 -1.52
N CYS A 151 -12.33 -4.46 -0.45
CA CYS A 151 -11.05 -5.15 -0.30
C CYS A 151 -11.29 -6.58 0.22
N PRO A 152 -10.67 -7.61 -0.37
CA PRO A 152 -10.82 -8.98 0.10
C PRO A 152 -10.02 -9.21 1.39
N GLU A 153 -10.24 -10.38 2.01
CA GLU A 153 -9.52 -10.81 3.21
C GLU A 153 -8.00 -10.72 3.05
N GLY A 154 -7.31 -10.31 4.11
CA GLY A 154 -5.86 -10.08 4.10
C GLY A 154 -5.44 -8.72 3.53
N SER A 155 -6.39 -7.84 3.21
CA SER A 155 -6.13 -6.45 2.82
C SER A 155 -7.11 -5.48 3.48
N VAL A 156 -6.73 -4.21 3.56
CA VAL A 156 -7.57 -3.15 4.13
C VAL A 156 -7.68 -1.99 3.16
N GLN A 157 -8.84 -1.34 3.13
CA GLN A 157 -9.04 -0.15 2.30
C GLN A 157 -8.21 1.01 2.86
N THR A 158 -7.47 1.69 2.00
CA THR A 158 -6.72 2.88 2.41
C THR A 158 -7.71 4.02 2.66
N LYS A 159 -7.54 4.75 3.76
CA LYS A 159 -8.30 5.99 3.99
C LYS A 159 -7.94 7.00 2.88
N ARG A 160 -8.94 7.54 2.18
CA ARG A 160 -8.74 8.72 1.34
C ARG A 160 -8.39 9.88 2.27
N PRO A 161 -7.32 10.67 1.99
CA PRO A 161 -7.17 11.96 2.65
C PRO A 161 -8.43 12.79 2.35
N ARG A 162 -9.10 13.24 3.42
CA ARG A 162 -10.24 14.16 3.32
C ARG A 162 -9.75 15.55 3.00
#